data_AF-A0A0M1N0V3-F1
#
_entry.id   AF-A0A0M1N0V3-F1
#
_cell.length_a   1.000
_cell.length_b   1.000
_cell.length_c   1.000
_cell.angle_alpha   90.00
_cell.angle_beta   90.00
_cell.angle_gamma   90.00
#
_symmetry.space_group_name_H-M   'P 1'
#
loop_
_entity.id
_entity.type
_entity.pdbx_description
1 polymer ?
#
loop_
_entity_poly.entity_id
_entity_poly.type
_entity_poly.pdbx_seq_one_letter_code
_entity_poly.pdbx_strand_id
1 'polypeptide(L)'
;MKSRQFIKIAGTASLAMTLMLTTSSFSTIPAHAAASSASQSKTTWSVLDVKHKPYTNKGVVFIPLKEVSEQLQLQLTVSGKHDLYINSPTQSVRIIIGQSRAVPAKGTALKLEAPPVVKKGVTYVPASLITKAFGIPLKYDSKSGLRTTFNSWSSYAVTSQANMLFWLNKENGMLSMGKAGTTPVQVGKVPVENMDIVSLNAHRVNPSTYVLNLSNYYGEPHIHEGRYRLLIQDNKILKQTKTTHSNFAGINYKKDQLGYKGLIAMMNGSTLELVNPNGKTNKTYDLAALTGVDDHFVVEAIEADFLLVRSYKQAVLYAVHPTANKAELIYPEIVDEESQKMIEEYPSNEVGYFGDGLTYTGYTGGKLHFDFKNPVLGKSKKYTYTLPF
;
A
#
# COMPACT_ATOMS: atom_id res chain seq x y z
N MET A 1 -34.00 3.76 44.47
CA MET A 1 -34.03 3.22 45.85
C MET A 1 -34.43 1.75 45.78
N LYS A 2 -33.57 0.86 46.33
CA LYS A 2 -33.80 -0.56 46.75
C LYS A 2 -34.25 -1.55 45.65
N SER A 3 -33.78 -2.79 45.53
CA SER A 3 -32.81 -3.62 46.28
C SER A 3 -32.38 -4.83 45.42
N ARG A 4 -31.23 -5.39 45.79
CA ARG A 4 -30.50 -6.55 45.26
C ARG A 4 -31.25 -7.88 45.41
N GLN A 5 -30.95 -8.90 44.57
CA GLN A 5 -30.17 -10.13 44.92
C GLN A 5 -30.24 -11.17 43.78
N PHE A 6 -29.10 -11.53 43.16
CA PHE A 6 -28.31 -12.77 43.33
C PHE A 6 -29.05 -14.10 43.08
N ILE A 7 -28.66 -14.82 42.03
CA ILE A 7 -28.83 -16.28 41.94
C ILE A 7 -27.44 -16.91 41.78
N LYS A 8 -27.06 -17.67 42.82
CA LYS A 8 -25.99 -18.69 42.80
C LYS A 8 -26.63 -20.01 42.36
N ILE A 9 -25.94 -20.79 41.54
CA ILE A 9 -26.15 -22.24 41.46
C ILE A 9 -24.78 -22.90 41.56
N ALA A 10 -24.56 -23.59 42.68
CA ALA A 10 -23.53 -24.60 42.89
C ALA A 10 -23.95 -25.89 42.14
N GLY A 11 -23.02 -26.68 41.58
CA GLY A 11 -22.44 -27.88 42.23
C GLY A 11 -23.52 -28.97 42.40
N THR A 12 -23.44 -30.20 41.87
CA THR A 12 -22.36 -31.19 41.85
C THR A 12 -22.93 -32.45 41.21
N ALA A 13 -22.13 -33.24 40.47
CA ALA A 13 -22.28 -34.70 40.44
C ALA A 13 -21.01 -35.34 39.84
N SER A 14 -20.18 -35.86 40.74
CA SER A 14 -19.00 -36.67 40.47
C SER A 14 -19.42 -38.07 40.01
N LEU A 15 -18.81 -38.59 38.95
CA LEU A 15 -18.77 -40.03 38.69
C LEU A 15 -17.37 -40.52 39.06
N ALA A 16 -17.30 -41.30 40.13
CA ALA A 16 -16.09 -41.99 40.57
C ALA A 16 -15.91 -43.26 39.72
N MET A 17 -14.74 -43.41 39.10
CA MET A 17 -14.31 -44.71 38.58
C MET A 17 -12.99 -45.07 39.27
N THR A 18 -13.12 -45.97 40.23
CA THR A 18 -12.04 -46.55 41.03
C THR A 18 -11.28 -47.53 40.14
N LEU A 19 -9.99 -47.28 39.89
CA LEU A 19 -9.08 -48.29 39.35
C LEU A 19 -7.95 -48.52 40.36
N MET A 20 -7.83 -49.77 40.78
CA MET A 20 -6.94 -50.24 41.84
C MET A 20 -5.47 -50.05 41.47
N LEU A 21 -4.68 -49.55 42.43
CA LEU A 21 -3.24 -49.52 42.39
C LEU A 21 -2.67 -50.93 42.59
N THR A 22 -1.84 -51.39 41.66
CA THR A 22 -0.77 -52.35 41.94
C THR A 22 0.53 -51.59 42.12
N THR A 23 1.19 -51.84 43.25
CA THR A 23 2.42 -51.19 43.69
C THR A 23 3.62 -51.71 42.90
N SER A 24 4.19 -50.86 42.06
CA SER A 24 5.50 -51.06 41.44
C SER A 24 6.47 -50.02 41.99
N SER A 25 7.59 -50.50 42.51
CA SER A 25 8.65 -49.74 43.16
C SER A 25 9.10 -48.52 42.36
N PHE A 26 8.96 -47.33 42.94
CA PHE A 26 9.52 -46.09 42.37
C PHE A 26 11.02 -46.03 42.65
N SER A 27 11.81 -46.41 41.64
CA SER A 27 13.19 -45.97 41.51
C SER A 27 13.18 -44.46 41.26
N THR A 28 13.82 -43.68 42.12
CA THR A 28 14.02 -42.23 41.96
C THR A 28 14.80 -41.97 40.67
N ILE A 29 14.11 -41.56 39.61
CA ILE A 29 14.76 -41.02 38.41
C ILE A 29 15.21 -39.60 38.75
N PRO A 30 16.50 -39.26 38.62
CA PRO A 30 16.95 -37.90 38.84
C PRO A 30 16.30 -36.99 37.80
N ALA A 31 15.59 -35.97 38.28
CA ALA A 31 15.03 -34.90 37.48
C ALA A 31 16.17 -34.21 36.73
N HIS A 32 16.41 -34.62 35.49
CA HIS A 32 17.22 -33.86 34.56
C HIS A 32 16.39 -32.64 34.19
N ALA A 33 16.75 -31.49 34.73
CA ALA A 33 16.33 -30.21 34.19
C ALA A 33 16.69 -30.22 32.71
N ALA A 34 15.68 -30.32 31.85
CA ALA A 34 15.84 -30.12 30.43
C ALA A 34 16.31 -28.68 30.24
N ALA A 35 17.62 -28.49 30.04
CA ALA A 35 18.15 -27.24 29.57
C ALA A 35 17.46 -26.96 28.23
N SER A 36 16.56 -25.98 28.21
CA SER A 36 16.04 -25.44 26.97
C SER A 36 17.22 -24.84 26.22
N SER A 37 17.79 -25.60 25.28
CA SER A 37 18.70 -25.05 24.29
C SER A 37 17.88 -24.09 23.44
N ALA A 38 17.86 -22.82 23.84
CA ALA A 38 17.43 -21.75 22.97
C ALA A 38 18.32 -21.83 21.73
N SER A 39 17.78 -22.36 20.63
CA SER A 39 18.43 -22.34 19.33
C SER A 39 18.63 -20.87 18.97
N GLN A 40 19.83 -20.35 19.24
CA GLN A 40 20.25 -19.05 18.74
C GLN A 40 20.32 -19.18 17.23
N SER A 41 19.28 -18.69 16.55
CA SER A 41 19.30 -18.41 15.11
C SER A 41 20.62 -17.73 14.76
N LYS A 42 21.48 -18.43 14.01
CA LYS A 42 22.79 -17.92 13.60
C LYS A 42 22.54 -16.68 12.73
N THR A 43 22.99 -15.51 13.19
CA THR A 43 22.74 -14.26 12.50
C THR A 43 23.38 -14.28 11.10
N THR A 44 22.56 -14.34 10.06
CA THR A 44 23.02 -14.36 8.67
C THR A 44 23.37 -12.95 8.20
N TRP A 45 24.56 -12.79 7.62
CA TRP A 45 25.04 -11.54 7.02
C TRP A 45 24.84 -11.56 5.50
N SER A 46 23.96 -10.69 5.01
CA SER A 46 23.68 -10.50 3.59
C SER A 46 24.54 -9.38 3.02
N VAL A 47 24.94 -9.52 1.75
CA VAL A 47 25.72 -8.51 1.02
C VAL A 47 24.77 -7.41 0.53
N LEU A 48 25.19 -6.15 0.66
CA LEU A 48 24.55 -4.99 0.04
C LEU A 48 25.20 -4.72 -1.32
N ASP A 49 24.42 -4.81 -2.39
CA ASP A 49 24.88 -4.63 -3.76
C ASP A 49 24.94 -3.14 -4.14
N VAL A 50 26.08 -2.50 -3.88
CA VAL A 50 26.28 -1.08 -4.16
C VAL A 50 27.10 -0.89 -5.43
N LYS A 51 26.60 -0.04 -6.35
CA LYS A 51 27.29 0.36 -7.57
C LYS A 51 28.59 1.09 -7.25
N HIS A 52 28.57 1.96 -6.24
CA HIS A 52 29.75 2.71 -5.82
C HIS A 52 30.42 2.04 -4.63
N LYS A 53 31.67 1.61 -4.82
CA LYS A 53 32.41 0.86 -3.80
C LYS A 53 32.60 1.70 -2.52
N PRO A 54 32.27 1.15 -1.34
CA PRO A 54 32.71 1.73 -0.06
C PRO A 54 34.23 1.84 -0.01
N TYR A 55 34.75 2.73 0.82
CA TYR A 55 36.20 2.88 1.02
C TYR A 55 36.54 3.22 2.46
N THR A 56 37.75 2.89 2.88
CA THR A 56 38.28 3.27 4.20
C THR A 56 39.21 4.46 4.06
N ASN A 57 39.02 5.48 4.89
CA ASN A 57 39.93 6.63 4.99
C ASN A 57 40.19 6.93 6.48
N LYS A 58 41.47 6.92 6.88
CA LYS A 58 41.89 7.13 8.29
C LYS A 58 41.10 6.25 9.28
N GLY A 59 40.89 4.99 8.94
CA GLY A 59 40.14 4.02 9.76
C GLY A 59 38.61 4.17 9.72
N VAL A 60 38.06 5.16 9.01
CA VAL A 60 36.61 5.35 8.85
C VAL A 60 36.13 4.73 7.54
N VAL A 61 35.16 3.83 7.62
CA VAL A 61 34.48 3.27 6.44
C VAL A 61 33.41 4.24 5.93
N PHE A 62 33.56 4.65 4.69
CA PHE A 62 32.62 5.49 3.96
C PHE A 62 31.78 4.65 3.01
N ILE A 63 30.46 4.85 3.03
CA ILE A 63 29.47 4.13 2.22
C ILE A 63 28.67 5.09 1.34
N PRO A 64 28.24 4.67 0.13
CA PRO A 64 27.41 5.49 -0.74
C PRO A 64 25.99 5.63 -0.16
N LEU A 65 25.65 6.82 0.33
CA LEU A 65 24.44 7.03 1.13
C LEU A 65 23.16 6.63 0.40
N LYS A 66 23.01 7.04 -0.88
CA LYS A 66 21.79 6.80 -1.66
C LYS A 66 21.52 5.30 -1.84
N GLU A 67 22.51 4.57 -2.32
CA GLU A 67 22.39 3.13 -2.62
C GLU A 67 22.17 2.30 -1.36
N VAL A 68 22.91 2.61 -0.28
CA VAL A 68 22.71 1.93 0.99
C VAL A 68 21.35 2.26 1.58
N SER A 69 20.88 3.52 1.47
CA SER A 69 19.55 3.88 1.96
C SER A 69 18.45 3.13 1.20
N GLU A 70 18.54 3.07 -0.13
CA GLU A 70 17.60 2.34 -0.99
C GLU A 70 17.52 0.86 -0.62
N GLN A 71 18.66 0.20 -0.44
CA GLN A 71 18.68 -1.21 -0.06
C GLN A 71 18.25 -1.48 1.37
N LEU A 72 18.33 -0.48 2.26
CA LEU A 72 17.87 -0.58 3.65
C LEU A 72 16.45 -0.04 3.85
N GLN A 73 15.75 0.35 2.77
CA GLN A 73 14.42 1.00 2.81
C GLN A 73 14.39 2.28 3.65
N LEU A 74 15.52 2.97 3.74
CA LEU A 74 15.60 4.30 4.33
C LEU A 74 15.29 5.32 3.24
N GLN A 75 14.35 6.22 3.50
CA GLN A 75 13.98 7.27 2.55
C GLN A 75 14.92 8.47 2.70
N LEU A 76 15.62 8.82 1.62
CA LEU A 76 16.47 9.99 1.54
C LEU A 76 15.67 11.20 1.05
N THR A 77 15.73 12.32 1.79
CA THR A 77 15.14 13.59 1.38
C THR A 77 16.22 14.65 1.32
N VAL A 78 16.37 15.32 0.18
CA VAL A 78 17.28 16.46 0.01
C VAL A 78 16.50 17.74 0.31
N SER A 79 16.89 18.47 1.36
CA SER A 79 16.24 19.71 1.78
C SER A 79 16.98 20.97 1.33
N GLY A 80 18.20 20.81 0.83
CA GLY A 80 19.04 21.88 0.29
C GLY A 80 20.34 21.32 -0.28
N LYS A 81 21.22 22.18 -0.79
CA LYS A 81 22.47 21.78 -1.45
C LYS A 81 23.35 20.85 -0.61
N HIS A 82 23.36 21.05 0.71
CA HIS A 82 24.20 20.31 1.65
C HIS A 82 23.41 19.62 2.77
N ASP A 83 22.08 19.72 2.76
CA ASP A 83 21.21 19.32 3.87
C ASP A 83 20.33 18.15 3.45
N LEU A 84 20.47 17.03 4.15
CA LEU A 84 19.75 15.79 3.86
C LEU A 84 19.11 15.22 5.11
N TYR A 85 17.96 14.56 4.91
CA TYR A 85 17.31 13.73 5.91
C TYR A 85 17.33 12.28 5.47
N ILE A 86 17.67 11.39 6.39
CA ILE A 86 17.53 9.94 6.25
C ILE A 86 16.37 9.53 7.15
N ASN A 87 15.37 8.86 6.60
CA ASN A 87 14.12 8.61 7.27
C ASN A 87 13.80 7.11 7.30
N SER A 88 13.36 6.62 8.45
CA SER A 88 12.78 5.30 8.67
C SER A 88 11.38 5.45 9.26
N PRO A 89 10.56 4.39 9.33
CA PRO A 89 9.25 4.43 9.98
C PRO A 89 9.27 4.87 11.46
N THR A 90 10.45 4.86 12.11
CA THR A 90 10.58 5.13 13.54
C THR A 90 11.48 6.33 13.87
N GLN A 91 12.20 6.88 12.89
CA GLN A 91 13.13 7.98 13.12
C GLN A 91 13.48 8.75 11.85
N SER A 92 13.82 10.03 12.01
CA SER A 92 14.49 10.83 10.99
C SER A 92 15.81 11.37 11.53
N VAL A 93 16.83 11.45 10.67
CA VAL A 93 18.16 12.00 11.01
C VAL A 93 18.59 13.00 9.95
N ARG A 94 18.88 14.22 10.40
CA ARG A 94 19.47 15.27 9.58
C ARG A 94 20.99 15.13 9.51
N ILE A 95 21.55 15.28 8.33
CA ILE A 95 22.98 15.40 8.10
C ILE A 95 23.27 16.65 7.26
N ILE A 96 24.42 17.27 7.54
CA ILE A 96 24.95 18.37 6.74
C ILE A 96 26.29 17.92 6.16
N ILE A 97 26.43 17.97 4.84
CA ILE A 97 27.68 17.64 4.15
C ILE A 97 28.79 18.56 4.65
N GLY A 98 29.95 17.99 4.97
CA GLY A 98 31.08 18.72 5.56
C GLY A 98 31.06 18.84 7.08
N GLN A 99 30.00 18.38 7.76
CA GLN A 99 29.92 18.42 9.23
C GLN A 99 29.98 17.02 9.85
N SER A 100 30.87 16.82 10.83
CA SER A 100 31.04 15.56 11.57
C SER A 100 29.95 15.35 12.64
N ARG A 101 28.70 15.67 12.30
CA ARG A 101 27.54 15.67 13.20
C ARG A 101 26.30 15.23 12.43
N ALA A 102 25.50 14.37 13.05
CA ALA A 102 24.15 14.06 12.61
C ALA A 102 23.15 14.39 13.73
N VAL A 103 21.97 14.88 13.37
CA VAL A 103 20.95 15.33 14.35
C VAL A 103 19.69 14.51 14.18
N PRO A 104 19.42 13.54 15.08
CA PRO A 104 18.18 12.79 15.06
C PRO A 104 16.99 13.65 15.51
N ALA A 105 15.80 13.41 14.95
CA ALA A 105 14.58 14.13 15.33
C ALA A 105 14.22 13.96 16.81
N LYS A 106 14.59 12.80 17.40
CA LYS A 106 14.38 12.48 18.82
C LYS A 106 15.40 13.13 19.79
N GLY A 107 16.31 13.99 19.32
CA GLY A 107 17.16 14.79 20.22
C GLY A 107 18.66 14.68 19.94
N THR A 108 19.42 14.13 20.91
CA THR A 108 20.87 14.36 21.03
C THR A 108 21.64 14.06 19.75
N ALA A 109 22.48 15.02 19.37
CA ALA A 109 23.29 14.90 18.17
C ALA A 109 24.33 13.78 18.28
N LEU A 110 24.49 13.04 17.19
CA LEU A 110 25.47 11.98 17.04
C LEU A 110 26.77 12.58 16.50
N LYS A 111 27.87 12.35 17.22
CA LYS A 111 29.22 12.64 16.72
C LYS A 111 29.61 11.59 15.68
N LEU A 112 30.04 12.07 14.51
CA LEU A 112 30.59 11.23 13.45
C LEU A 112 32.12 11.27 13.50
N GLU A 113 32.76 10.16 13.14
CA GLU A 113 34.22 10.01 13.11
C GLU A 113 34.84 10.84 11.97
N ALA A 114 34.05 11.14 10.94
CA ALA A 114 34.42 12.00 9.83
C ALA A 114 33.17 12.69 9.24
N PRO A 115 33.30 13.83 8.56
CA PRO A 115 32.16 14.49 7.94
C PRO A 115 31.68 13.71 6.70
N PRO A 116 30.38 13.73 6.37
CA PRO A 116 29.90 13.33 5.05
C PRO A 116 30.56 14.14 3.95
N VAL A 117 30.89 13.49 2.83
CA VAL A 117 31.61 14.10 1.70
C VAL A 117 30.94 13.74 0.38
N VAL A 118 31.11 14.60 -0.63
CA VAL A 118 30.71 14.28 -2.00
C VAL A 118 31.97 13.94 -2.81
N LYS A 119 32.01 12.76 -3.41
CA LYS A 119 33.11 12.31 -4.27
C LYS A 119 32.54 11.86 -5.61
N LYS A 120 32.92 12.55 -6.69
CA LYS A 120 32.45 12.28 -8.06
C LYS A 120 30.91 12.22 -8.16
N GLY A 121 30.22 13.16 -7.51
CA GLY A 121 28.75 13.23 -7.51
C GLY A 121 28.05 12.26 -6.55
N VAL A 122 28.77 11.42 -5.83
CA VAL A 122 28.20 10.47 -4.85
C VAL A 122 28.41 10.99 -3.44
N THR A 123 27.34 11.06 -2.66
CA THR A 123 27.42 11.40 -1.23
C THR A 123 27.84 10.17 -0.44
N TYR A 124 28.98 10.26 0.22
CA TYR A 124 29.48 9.25 1.13
C TYR A 124 29.32 9.69 2.58
N VAL A 125 28.89 8.76 3.43
CA VAL A 125 28.75 8.95 4.89
C VAL A 125 29.57 7.90 5.62
N PRO A 126 30.04 8.17 6.86
CA PRO A 126 30.54 7.13 7.74
C PRO A 126 29.50 6.04 7.96
N ALA A 127 29.88 4.76 7.83
CA ALA A 127 28.96 3.63 8.06
C ALA A 127 28.34 3.63 9.48
N SER A 128 29.09 4.19 10.45
CA SER A 128 28.65 4.41 11.83
C SER A 128 27.38 5.28 11.93
N LEU A 129 27.12 6.16 10.94
CA LEU A 129 25.87 6.93 10.89
C LEU A 129 24.68 5.98 10.88
N ILE A 130 24.68 4.99 9.99
CA ILE A 130 23.57 4.06 9.81
C ILE A 130 23.40 3.19 11.05
N THR A 131 24.50 2.69 11.61
CA THR A 131 24.46 1.84 12.81
C THR A 131 24.03 2.61 14.05
N LYS A 132 24.54 3.82 14.31
CA LYS A 132 24.18 4.62 15.49
C LYS A 132 22.78 5.21 15.40
N ALA A 133 22.36 5.67 14.22
CA ALA A 133 21.08 6.35 14.05
C ALA A 133 19.89 5.40 13.92
N PHE A 134 20.08 4.26 13.25
CA PHE A 134 18.99 3.36 12.87
C PHE A 134 19.13 1.96 13.48
N GLY A 135 20.20 1.70 14.23
CA GLY A 135 20.44 0.38 14.82
C GLY A 135 20.73 -0.71 13.80
N ILE A 136 21.05 -0.34 12.55
CA ILE A 136 21.30 -1.28 11.45
C ILE A 136 22.80 -1.65 11.45
N PRO A 137 23.16 -2.91 11.76
CA PRO A 137 24.56 -3.31 11.80
C PRO A 137 25.15 -3.36 10.39
N LEU A 138 26.28 -2.68 10.18
CA LEU A 138 27.03 -2.73 8.92
C LEU A 138 28.45 -3.26 9.16
N LYS A 139 28.90 -4.13 8.26
CA LYS A 139 30.30 -4.59 8.18
C LYS A 139 30.81 -4.38 6.77
N TYR A 140 32.05 -3.93 6.65
CA TYR A 140 32.71 -3.80 5.36
C TYR A 140 34.06 -4.49 5.42
N ASP A 141 34.32 -5.29 4.40
CA ASP A 141 35.62 -5.88 4.12
C ASP A 141 35.86 -5.81 2.61
N SER A 142 37.10 -5.56 2.19
CA SER A 142 37.40 -5.29 0.78
C SER A 142 37.18 -6.52 -0.11
N LYS A 143 37.23 -7.74 0.45
CA LYS A 143 36.99 -9.00 -0.27
C LYS A 143 35.51 -9.36 -0.31
N SER A 144 34.80 -9.16 0.79
CA SER A 144 33.40 -9.61 0.97
C SER A 144 32.35 -8.50 0.84
N GLY A 145 32.76 -7.26 0.59
CA GLY A 145 31.89 -6.13 0.33
C GLY A 145 31.24 -5.55 1.59
N LEU A 146 30.22 -4.70 1.38
CA LEU A 146 29.39 -4.17 2.47
C LEU A 146 28.32 -5.20 2.81
N ARG A 147 28.12 -5.48 4.09
CA ARG A 147 27.20 -6.51 4.57
C ARG A 147 26.37 -6.00 5.74
N THR A 148 25.17 -6.53 5.87
CA THR A 148 24.22 -6.22 6.94
C THR A 148 23.53 -7.48 7.45
N THR A 149 23.06 -7.45 8.69
CA THR A 149 22.11 -8.46 9.22
C THR A 149 20.66 -7.98 9.09
N PHE A 150 20.47 -6.75 8.63
CA PHE A 150 19.14 -6.20 8.39
C PHE A 150 18.53 -6.91 7.20
N ASN A 151 17.45 -7.64 7.45
CA ASN A 151 16.66 -8.24 6.39
C ASN A 151 15.79 -7.14 5.77
N SER A 152 16.29 -6.52 4.70
CA SER A 152 15.57 -5.47 3.97
C SER A 152 14.59 -5.98 2.93
N TRP A 153 14.34 -7.29 2.87
CA TRP A 153 13.44 -7.85 1.87
C TRP A 153 11.98 -7.62 2.31
N SER A 154 11.49 -6.41 2.02
CA SER A 154 10.08 -6.04 1.88
C SER A 154 9.22 -5.74 3.12
N SER A 155 9.77 -5.54 4.33
CA SER A 155 8.93 -5.28 5.51
C SER A 155 8.02 -4.05 5.39
N TYR A 156 8.38 -3.08 4.55
CA TYR A 156 7.54 -1.91 4.29
C TYR A 156 7.27 -1.71 2.79
N ALA A 157 6.05 -1.28 2.47
CA ALA A 157 5.78 -0.52 1.25
C ALA A 157 5.94 0.97 1.57
N VAL A 158 6.60 1.72 0.69
CA VAL A 158 6.95 3.12 0.95
C VAL A 158 6.56 4.02 -0.21
N THR A 159 6.16 5.24 0.10
CA THR A 159 5.96 6.31 -0.90
C THR A 159 6.21 7.67 -0.27
N SER A 160 6.22 8.72 -1.08
CA SER A 160 6.33 10.09 -0.61
C SER A 160 5.51 11.03 -1.48
N GLN A 161 5.12 12.16 -0.90
CA GLN A 161 4.58 13.29 -1.64
C GLN A 161 5.21 14.57 -1.10
N ALA A 162 6.06 15.19 -1.92
CA ALA A 162 7.01 16.21 -1.48
C ALA A 162 7.83 15.73 -0.26
N ASN A 163 7.77 16.44 0.87
CA ASN A 163 8.48 16.09 2.10
C ASN A 163 7.65 15.21 3.06
N MET A 164 6.42 14.82 2.69
CA MET A 164 5.63 13.87 3.47
C MET A 164 5.94 12.45 3.04
N LEU A 165 6.22 11.60 4.01
CA LEU A 165 6.68 10.23 3.83
C LEU A 165 5.64 9.26 4.41
N PHE A 166 5.46 8.12 3.75
CA PHE A 166 4.49 7.09 4.13
C PHE A 166 5.15 5.72 4.13
N TRP A 167 4.91 4.95 5.19
CA TRP A 167 5.38 3.58 5.35
C TRP A 167 4.22 2.69 5.78
N LEU A 168 3.91 1.69 4.97
CA LEU A 168 3.00 0.63 5.36
C LEU A 168 3.81 -0.60 5.75
N ASN A 169 3.70 -1.02 7.01
CA ASN A 169 4.27 -2.28 7.44
C ASN A 169 3.50 -3.45 6.79
N LYS A 170 4.20 -4.30 6.03
CA LYS A 170 3.60 -5.42 5.30
C LYS A 170 3.25 -6.63 6.17
N GLU A 171 3.80 -6.70 7.38
CA GLU A 171 3.53 -7.81 8.32
C GLU A 171 2.21 -7.59 9.06
N ASN A 172 1.90 -6.34 9.43
CA ASN A 172 0.74 -6.05 10.28
C ASN A 172 -0.21 -4.97 9.74
N GLY A 173 0.08 -4.38 8.58
CA GLY A 173 -0.75 -3.35 7.96
C GLY A 173 -0.71 -1.99 8.65
N MET A 174 0.19 -1.75 9.60
CA MET A 174 0.32 -0.45 10.27
C MET A 174 0.87 0.59 9.30
N LEU A 175 0.09 1.64 9.04
CA LEU A 175 0.52 2.82 8.29
C LEU A 175 1.15 3.83 9.25
N SER A 176 2.36 4.28 8.91
CA SER A 176 3.03 5.41 9.55
C SER A 176 3.26 6.52 8.54
N MET A 177 3.23 7.77 8.99
CA MET A 177 3.54 8.93 8.17
C MET A 177 4.36 9.97 8.94
N GLY A 178 5.12 10.79 8.22
CA GLY A 178 5.86 11.88 8.84
C GLY A 178 6.48 12.81 7.81
N LYS A 179 6.68 14.08 8.19
CA LYS A 179 7.50 14.99 7.39
C LYS A 179 8.98 14.61 7.54
N ALA A 180 9.76 14.72 6.48
CA ALA A 180 11.21 14.57 6.58
C ALA A 180 11.77 15.50 7.67
N GLY A 181 12.64 14.97 8.52
CA GLY A 181 13.18 15.68 9.69
C GLY A 181 12.34 15.57 10.97
N THR A 182 11.16 14.95 10.92
CA THR A 182 10.32 14.69 12.09
C THR A 182 10.28 13.21 12.42
N THR A 183 9.90 12.86 13.66
CA THR A 183 9.60 11.47 14.01
C THR A 183 8.26 11.08 13.40
N PRO A 184 8.18 10.04 12.55
CA PRO A 184 6.92 9.57 12.01
C PRO A 184 5.97 9.09 13.10
N VAL A 185 4.68 9.23 12.84
CA VAL A 185 3.59 8.79 13.71
C VAL A 185 2.82 7.66 13.06
N GLN A 186 2.30 6.74 13.86
CA GLN A 186 1.37 5.72 13.41
C GLN A 186 0.00 6.36 13.16
N VAL A 187 -0.52 6.16 11.95
CA VAL A 187 -1.78 6.77 11.47
C VAL A 187 -2.96 5.82 11.70
N GLY A 188 -2.71 4.51 11.58
CA GLY A 188 -3.73 3.47 11.75
C GLY A 188 -3.39 2.19 11.01
N LYS A 189 -4.15 1.13 11.30
CA LYS A 189 -4.03 -0.16 10.62
C LYS A 189 -4.87 -0.17 9.35
N VAL A 190 -4.28 -0.57 8.23
CA VAL A 190 -4.95 -0.82 6.97
C VAL A 190 -5.22 -2.32 6.86
N PRO A 191 -6.48 -2.78 6.85
CA PRO A 191 -6.84 -4.20 6.72
C PRO A 191 -6.63 -4.70 5.29
N VAL A 192 -5.36 -4.82 4.86
CA VAL A 192 -5.02 -5.44 3.59
C VAL A 192 -4.92 -6.95 3.80
N GLU A 193 -5.70 -7.70 3.04
CA GLU A 193 -5.66 -9.15 3.03
C GLU A 193 -4.52 -9.65 2.14
N ASN A 194 -3.86 -10.73 2.57
CA ASN A 194 -2.85 -11.47 1.79
C ASN A 194 -1.78 -10.54 1.17
N MET A 195 -1.15 -9.68 1.98
CA MET A 195 -0.14 -8.74 1.50
C MET A 195 1.03 -9.47 0.84
N ASP A 196 1.34 -9.05 -0.39
CA ASP A 196 2.47 -9.59 -1.16
C ASP A 196 3.10 -8.46 -2.01
N ILE A 197 2.63 -8.27 -3.24
CA ILE A 197 3.08 -7.21 -4.14
C ILE A 197 2.29 -5.94 -3.85
N VAL A 198 2.71 -5.22 -2.81
CA VAL A 198 2.11 -3.96 -2.38
C VAL A 198 2.80 -2.75 -3.04
N SER A 199 1.99 -1.88 -3.66
CA SER A 199 2.41 -0.57 -4.16
C SER A 199 1.60 0.56 -3.52
N LEU A 200 2.24 1.70 -3.31
CA LEU A 200 1.66 2.90 -2.69
C LEU A 200 1.83 4.13 -3.58
N ASN A 201 0.80 4.95 -3.64
CA ASN A 201 0.85 6.26 -4.28
C ASN A 201 0.10 7.31 -3.46
N ALA A 202 0.78 8.42 -3.15
CA ALA A 202 0.23 9.48 -2.31
C ALA A 202 -0.09 10.74 -3.14
N HIS A 203 -1.27 11.31 -2.90
CA HIS A 203 -1.69 12.60 -3.43
C HIS A 203 -1.92 13.57 -2.28
N ARG A 204 -1.44 14.81 -2.43
CA ARG A 204 -1.70 15.88 -1.48
C ARG A 204 -2.97 16.60 -1.92
N VAL A 205 -3.97 16.66 -1.06
CA VAL A 205 -5.22 17.40 -1.32
C VAL A 205 -5.07 18.84 -0.85
N ASN A 206 -4.52 19.03 0.35
CA ASN A 206 -4.22 20.34 0.94
C ASN A 206 -3.06 20.17 1.97
N PRO A 207 -2.67 21.21 2.75
CA PRO A 207 -1.53 21.10 3.66
C PRO A 207 -1.57 20.02 4.74
N SER A 208 -2.76 19.61 5.19
CA SER A 208 -2.93 18.58 6.22
C SER A 208 -3.62 17.32 5.73
N THR A 209 -4.10 17.30 4.49
CA THR A 209 -4.92 16.21 3.94
C THR A 209 -4.25 15.53 2.76
N TYR A 210 -4.22 14.21 2.80
CA TYR A 210 -3.63 13.34 1.79
C TYR A 210 -4.60 12.22 1.41
N VAL A 211 -4.53 11.80 0.16
CA VAL A 211 -5.13 10.54 -0.30
C VAL A 211 -4.00 9.56 -0.57
N LEU A 212 -4.04 8.39 0.07
CA LEU A 212 -3.11 7.30 -0.17
C LEU A 212 -3.83 6.17 -0.91
N ASN A 213 -3.39 5.89 -2.13
CA ASN A 213 -3.83 4.75 -2.92
C ASN A 213 -2.87 3.58 -2.69
N LEU A 214 -3.42 2.40 -2.44
CA LEU A 214 -2.69 1.15 -2.27
C LEU A 214 -3.24 0.12 -3.24
N SER A 215 -2.35 -0.61 -3.90
CA SER A 215 -2.68 -1.84 -4.64
C SER A 215 -1.89 -3.01 -4.07
N ASN A 216 -2.55 -4.13 -3.83
CA ASN A 216 -1.93 -5.39 -3.43
C ASN A 216 -2.27 -6.46 -4.46
N TYR A 217 -1.27 -7.01 -5.15
CA TYR A 217 -1.44 -8.19 -6.00
C TYR A 217 -0.99 -9.43 -5.23
N TYR A 218 -1.80 -10.48 -5.22
CA TYR A 218 -1.58 -11.67 -4.38
C TYR A 218 -2.18 -12.96 -4.96
N GLY A 219 -1.83 -14.08 -4.31
CA GLY A 219 -2.08 -15.44 -4.81
C GLY A 219 -1.11 -15.78 -5.94
N GLU A 220 -0.90 -17.06 -6.23
CA GLU A 220 -0.17 -17.47 -7.44
C GLU A 220 -1.19 -17.66 -8.58
N PRO A 221 -1.01 -17.08 -9.80
CA PRO A 221 0.11 -16.29 -10.31
C PRO A 221 -0.15 -14.76 -10.28
N HIS A 222 -0.57 -14.24 -9.12
CA HIS A 222 -0.91 -12.83 -8.82
C HIS A 222 -2.15 -12.29 -9.54
N ILE A 223 -3.16 -13.14 -9.71
CA ILE A 223 -4.44 -12.80 -10.37
C ILE A 223 -5.48 -12.18 -9.43
N HIS A 224 -5.15 -11.97 -8.15
CA HIS A 224 -6.00 -11.23 -7.23
C HIS A 224 -5.41 -9.85 -6.98
N GLU A 225 -6.27 -8.83 -7.00
CA GLU A 225 -5.90 -7.46 -6.70
C GLU A 225 -6.85 -6.88 -5.63
N GLY A 226 -6.27 -6.37 -4.55
CA GLY A 226 -6.97 -5.50 -3.61
C GLY A 226 -6.55 -4.05 -3.84
N ARG A 227 -7.49 -3.16 -4.11
CA ARG A 227 -7.26 -1.71 -4.18
C ARG A 227 -7.88 -1.04 -2.96
N TYR A 228 -7.12 -0.13 -2.37
CA TYR A 228 -7.53 0.60 -1.18
C TYR A 228 -7.26 2.08 -1.35
N ARG A 229 -8.18 2.90 -0.87
CA ARG A 229 -8.01 4.36 -0.83
C ARG A 229 -8.22 4.85 0.58
N LEU A 230 -7.24 5.58 1.09
CA LEU A 230 -7.27 6.16 2.43
C LEU A 230 -7.32 7.68 2.31
N LEU A 231 -8.29 8.30 2.99
CA LEU A 231 -8.31 9.74 3.23
C LEU A 231 -7.70 10.01 4.60
N ILE A 232 -6.58 10.72 4.61
CA ILE A 232 -5.79 10.98 5.81
C ILE A 232 -5.79 12.48 6.06
N GLN A 233 -6.20 12.90 7.26
CA GLN A 233 -6.13 14.30 7.69
C GLN A 233 -5.52 14.35 9.10
N ASP A 234 -4.59 15.29 9.32
CA ASP A 234 -3.98 15.52 10.64
C ASP A 234 -3.46 14.23 11.31
N ASN A 235 -2.76 13.42 10.52
CA ASN A 235 -2.19 12.12 10.90
C ASN A 235 -3.21 11.06 11.36
N LYS A 236 -4.48 11.18 10.93
CA LYS A 236 -5.54 10.19 11.18
C LYS A 236 -6.17 9.74 9.88
N ILE A 237 -6.47 8.45 9.78
CA ILE A 237 -7.31 7.92 8.71
C ILE A 237 -8.75 8.34 9.01
N LEU A 238 -9.32 9.22 8.19
CA LEU A 238 -10.71 9.64 8.30
C LEU A 238 -11.65 8.67 7.59
N LYS A 239 -11.19 8.10 6.48
CA LYS A 239 -11.99 7.19 5.65
C LYS A 239 -11.11 6.22 4.90
N GLN A 240 -11.64 5.04 4.68
CA GLN A 240 -11.00 3.98 3.93
C GLN A 240 -12.04 3.30 3.06
N THR A 241 -11.64 2.94 1.84
CA THR A 241 -12.42 2.04 0.99
C THR A 241 -11.58 0.93 0.41
N LYS A 242 -12.25 -0.13 -0.04
CA LYS A 242 -11.65 -1.33 -0.62
C LYS A 242 -12.43 -1.78 -1.85
N THR A 243 -11.74 -2.12 -2.92
CA THR A 243 -12.26 -2.94 -4.02
C THR A 243 -11.39 -4.17 -4.19
N THR A 244 -12.01 -5.29 -4.50
CA THR A 244 -11.35 -6.58 -4.72
C THR A 244 -11.69 -7.10 -6.07
N HIS A 245 -10.66 -7.62 -6.70
CA HIS A 245 -10.64 -7.98 -8.08
C HIS A 245 -9.95 -9.34 -8.17
N SER A 246 -10.55 -10.27 -8.89
CA SER A 246 -10.03 -11.61 -9.09
C SER A 246 -10.18 -11.97 -10.54
N ASN A 247 -9.18 -12.65 -11.10
CA ASN A 247 -9.05 -12.97 -12.52
C ASN A 247 -8.62 -11.75 -13.34
N PHE A 248 -8.78 -11.85 -14.66
CA PHE A 248 -8.30 -10.84 -15.60
C PHE A 248 -9.30 -9.68 -15.65
N ALA A 249 -8.86 -8.50 -15.24
CA ALA A 249 -9.57 -7.27 -15.57
C ALA A 249 -9.54 -7.14 -17.10
N GLY A 250 -10.69 -6.96 -17.75
CA GLY A 250 -10.74 -6.75 -19.21
C GLY A 250 -9.77 -5.65 -19.68
N ILE A 251 -9.49 -5.59 -20.98
CA ILE A 251 -8.59 -4.56 -21.51
C ILE A 251 -9.12 -3.15 -21.15
N ASN A 252 -8.19 -2.22 -20.96
CA ASN A 252 -8.47 -0.81 -20.62
C ASN A 252 -8.97 -0.55 -19.20
N TYR A 253 -8.90 -1.53 -18.30
CA TYR A 253 -9.17 -1.30 -16.89
C TYR A 253 -8.15 -0.35 -16.25
N LYS A 254 -8.62 0.82 -15.78
CA LYS A 254 -7.80 1.90 -15.19
C LYS A 254 -7.89 1.94 -13.66
N LYS A 255 -7.06 2.76 -13.04
CA LYS A 255 -7.18 3.12 -11.62
C LYS A 255 -8.32 4.14 -11.45
N ASP A 256 -9.00 4.09 -10.30
CA ASP A 256 -10.06 5.05 -9.98
C ASP A 256 -9.61 6.50 -10.09
N GLN A 257 -10.43 7.31 -10.76
CA GLN A 257 -10.33 8.76 -10.74
C GLN A 257 -10.21 9.25 -9.30
N LEU A 258 -9.28 10.16 -9.03
CA LEU A 258 -9.02 10.63 -7.65
C LEU A 258 -10.23 11.37 -7.06
N GLY A 259 -10.93 12.14 -7.90
CA GLY A 259 -12.03 12.98 -7.48
C GLY A 259 -12.41 14.04 -8.51
N TYR A 260 -13.30 14.96 -8.11
CA TYR A 260 -13.83 16.05 -8.94
C TYR A 260 -14.16 17.27 -8.09
N LYS A 261 -13.81 18.47 -8.57
CA LYS A 261 -14.09 19.77 -7.92
C LYS A 261 -13.79 19.79 -6.41
N GLY A 262 -12.66 19.21 -6.01
CA GLY A 262 -12.22 19.16 -4.60
C GLY A 262 -12.87 18.07 -3.75
N LEU A 263 -13.85 17.34 -4.27
CA LEU A 263 -14.35 16.10 -3.69
C LEU A 263 -13.44 14.93 -4.07
N ILE A 264 -13.31 13.98 -3.18
CA ILE A 264 -12.51 12.77 -3.34
C ILE A 264 -13.46 11.61 -3.60
N ALA A 265 -13.18 10.84 -4.65
CA ALA A 265 -13.92 9.62 -4.96
C ALA A 265 -13.44 8.49 -4.05
N MET A 266 -14.35 7.82 -3.36
CA MET A 266 -14.06 6.74 -2.43
C MET A 266 -14.91 5.53 -2.87
N MET A 267 -14.33 4.68 -3.71
CA MET A 267 -15.00 3.48 -4.23
C MET A 267 -14.84 2.31 -3.26
N ASN A 268 -15.95 1.71 -2.83
CA ASN A 268 -16.02 0.58 -1.92
C ASN A 268 -16.94 -0.51 -2.48
N GLY A 269 -16.37 -1.49 -3.17
CA GLY A 269 -17.15 -2.49 -3.90
C GLY A 269 -18.02 -1.85 -4.99
N SER A 270 -19.33 -1.88 -4.79
CA SER A 270 -20.37 -1.26 -5.63
C SER A 270 -20.81 0.11 -5.16
N THR A 271 -20.27 0.62 -4.05
CA THR A 271 -20.66 1.92 -3.50
C THR A 271 -19.60 2.97 -3.79
N LEU A 272 -19.98 4.03 -4.51
CA LEU A 272 -19.14 5.21 -4.70
C LEU A 272 -19.58 6.32 -3.75
N GLU A 273 -18.65 6.82 -2.93
CA GLU A 273 -18.87 8.02 -2.14
C GLU A 273 -18.00 9.18 -2.67
N LEU A 274 -18.61 10.35 -2.84
CA LEU A 274 -17.89 11.60 -3.05
C LEU A 274 -17.75 12.33 -1.72
N VAL A 275 -16.51 12.55 -1.28
CA VAL A 275 -16.21 12.92 0.09
C VAL A 275 -15.39 14.20 0.12
N ASN A 276 -15.68 15.09 1.07
CA ASN A 276 -14.89 16.30 1.30
C ASN A 276 -13.52 15.95 1.89
N PRO A 277 -12.51 16.84 1.80
CA PRO A 277 -11.21 16.63 2.43
C PRO A 277 -11.26 16.36 3.95
N ASN A 278 -12.31 16.80 4.64
CA ASN A 278 -12.54 16.56 6.07
C ASN A 278 -13.25 15.22 6.36
N GLY A 279 -13.42 14.34 5.38
CA GLY A 279 -14.04 13.02 5.54
C GLY A 279 -15.58 13.02 5.49
N LYS A 280 -16.24 14.18 5.43
CA LYS A 280 -17.71 14.23 5.33
C LYS A 280 -18.18 13.81 3.93
N THR A 281 -18.98 12.75 3.87
CA THR A 281 -19.64 12.31 2.64
C THR A 281 -20.57 13.42 2.14
N ASN A 282 -20.37 13.85 0.89
CA ASN A 282 -21.24 14.77 0.18
C ASN A 282 -22.35 14.00 -0.55
N LYS A 283 -21.98 12.89 -1.19
CA LYS A 283 -22.90 12.08 -1.98
C LYS A 283 -22.48 10.60 -1.99
N THR A 284 -23.47 9.73 -2.10
CA THR A 284 -23.29 8.27 -2.22
C THR A 284 -24.08 7.78 -3.42
N TYR A 285 -23.49 6.86 -4.18
CA TYR A 285 -24.11 6.15 -5.29
C TYR A 285 -24.03 4.65 -5.02
N ASP A 286 -25.18 3.98 -5.09
CA ASP A 286 -25.27 2.52 -5.12
C ASP A 286 -25.24 2.08 -6.58
N LEU A 287 -24.06 1.71 -7.07
CA LEU A 287 -23.85 1.40 -8.47
C LEU A 287 -24.49 0.06 -8.85
N ALA A 288 -24.60 -0.88 -7.91
CA ALA A 288 -25.31 -2.13 -8.18
C ALA A 288 -26.80 -1.87 -8.40
N ALA A 289 -27.44 -1.04 -7.55
CA ALA A 289 -28.83 -0.66 -7.74
C ALA A 289 -29.05 0.18 -9.01
N LEU A 290 -28.12 1.08 -9.34
CA LEU A 290 -28.22 1.95 -10.51
C LEU A 290 -28.05 1.21 -11.84
N THR A 291 -27.11 0.26 -11.89
CA THR A 291 -26.77 -0.47 -13.13
C THR A 291 -27.47 -1.81 -13.26
N GLY A 292 -28.05 -2.33 -12.17
CA GLY A 292 -28.58 -3.69 -12.10
C GLY A 292 -27.51 -4.78 -12.03
N VAL A 293 -26.23 -4.43 -11.80
CA VAL A 293 -25.10 -5.36 -11.81
C VAL A 293 -24.49 -5.50 -10.42
N ASP A 294 -24.54 -6.71 -9.87
CA ASP A 294 -23.87 -7.07 -8.62
C ASP A 294 -22.37 -7.34 -8.83
N ASP A 295 -21.58 -6.27 -8.77
CA ASP A 295 -20.16 -6.31 -9.03
C ASP A 295 -19.37 -5.22 -8.28
N HIS A 296 -18.05 -5.34 -8.32
CA HIS A 296 -17.14 -4.25 -8.00
C HIS A 296 -17.04 -3.29 -9.18
N PHE A 297 -16.85 -2.00 -8.88
CA PHE A 297 -16.75 -0.97 -9.91
C PHE A 297 -15.44 -0.19 -9.81
N VAL A 298 -15.10 0.47 -10.93
CA VAL A 298 -14.12 1.54 -10.99
C VAL A 298 -14.77 2.80 -11.53
N VAL A 299 -14.32 3.96 -11.03
CA VAL A 299 -14.69 5.27 -11.56
C VAL A 299 -13.66 5.74 -12.59
N GLU A 300 -14.06 5.85 -13.85
CA GLU A 300 -13.18 6.35 -14.91
C GLU A 300 -13.28 7.87 -15.10
N ALA A 301 -14.45 8.45 -14.85
CA ALA A 301 -14.64 9.90 -14.92
C ALA A 301 -15.75 10.36 -13.97
N ILE A 302 -15.61 11.59 -13.50
CA ILE A 302 -16.60 12.30 -12.69
C ILE A 302 -16.69 13.70 -13.27
N GLU A 303 -17.86 14.07 -13.77
CA GLU A 303 -18.15 15.40 -14.31
C GLU A 303 -19.43 15.96 -13.68
N ALA A 304 -19.75 17.21 -14.02
CA ALA A 304 -20.98 17.85 -13.55
C ALA A 304 -22.23 17.12 -14.07
N ASP A 305 -22.13 16.57 -15.29
CA ASP A 305 -23.27 16.05 -16.03
C ASP A 305 -23.37 14.52 -15.96
N PHE A 306 -22.29 13.80 -15.61
CA PHE A 306 -22.27 12.33 -15.60
C PHE A 306 -21.19 11.77 -14.66
N LEU A 307 -21.35 10.51 -14.27
CA LEU A 307 -20.25 9.65 -13.84
C LEU A 307 -20.04 8.57 -14.89
N LEU A 308 -18.79 8.21 -15.11
CA LEU A 308 -18.43 7.06 -15.94
C LEU A 308 -17.87 5.98 -15.03
N VAL A 309 -18.56 4.85 -14.95
CA VAL A 309 -18.17 3.72 -14.10
C VAL A 309 -18.04 2.44 -14.92
N ARG A 310 -17.09 1.60 -14.56
CA ARG A 310 -16.88 0.29 -15.19
C ARG A 310 -17.11 -0.81 -14.19
N SER A 311 -17.96 -1.78 -14.53
CA SER A 311 -18.08 -3.04 -13.79
C SER A 311 -16.81 -3.88 -13.98
N TYR A 312 -16.36 -4.59 -12.95
CA TYR A 312 -15.10 -5.32 -13.00
C TYR A 312 -15.20 -6.63 -13.80
N LYS A 313 -16.12 -7.53 -13.41
CA LYS A 313 -16.31 -8.86 -14.01
C LYS A 313 -16.74 -8.76 -15.45
N GLN A 314 -17.65 -7.83 -15.77
CA GLN A 314 -18.13 -7.64 -17.14
C GLN A 314 -17.26 -6.65 -17.93
N ALA A 315 -16.38 -5.91 -17.26
CA ALA A 315 -15.50 -4.92 -17.89
C ALA A 315 -16.23 -3.96 -18.85
N VAL A 316 -17.48 -3.61 -18.56
CA VAL A 316 -18.32 -2.72 -19.40
C VAL A 316 -18.61 -1.38 -18.73
N LEU A 317 -18.69 -0.33 -19.55
CA LEU A 317 -18.92 1.05 -19.14
C LEU A 317 -20.40 1.42 -19.05
N TYR A 318 -20.72 2.11 -17.95
CA TYR A 318 -22.00 2.76 -17.71
C TYR A 318 -21.81 4.27 -17.57
N ALA A 319 -22.70 5.03 -18.21
CA ALA A 319 -22.91 6.44 -17.92
C ALA A 319 -24.00 6.57 -16.85
N VAL A 320 -23.67 7.14 -15.70
CA VAL A 320 -24.59 7.33 -14.58
C VAL A 320 -24.96 8.80 -14.49
N HIS A 321 -26.27 9.10 -14.40
CA HIS A 321 -26.72 10.46 -14.17
C HIS A 321 -26.30 10.89 -12.75
N PRO A 322 -25.71 12.09 -12.57
CA PRO A 322 -25.18 12.52 -11.29
C PRO A 322 -26.25 12.72 -10.22
N THR A 323 -27.53 12.85 -10.55
CA THR A 323 -28.61 13.19 -9.61
C THR A 323 -29.87 12.36 -9.81
N ALA A 324 -30.21 12.00 -11.04
CA ALA A 324 -31.29 11.05 -11.29
C ALA A 324 -30.84 9.62 -10.95
N ASN A 325 -31.78 8.77 -10.54
CA ASN A 325 -31.52 7.35 -10.30
C ASN A 325 -31.50 6.57 -11.62
N LYS A 326 -30.58 6.95 -12.53
CA LYS A 326 -30.49 6.43 -13.90
C LYS A 326 -29.03 6.11 -14.25
N ALA A 327 -28.80 4.94 -14.83
CA ALA A 327 -27.55 4.57 -15.46
C ALA A 327 -27.84 3.87 -16.80
N GLU A 328 -26.96 4.04 -17.78
CA GLU A 328 -27.12 3.48 -19.12
C GLU A 328 -25.82 2.82 -19.56
N LEU A 329 -25.94 1.62 -20.12
CA LEU A 329 -24.84 0.82 -20.66
C LEU A 329 -24.44 1.35 -22.03
N ILE A 330 -23.16 1.63 -22.26
CA ILE A 330 -22.73 2.45 -23.41
C ILE A 330 -22.57 1.63 -24.70
N TYR A 331 -21.92 0.46 -24.63
CA TYR A 331 -21.51 -0.26 -25.84
C TYR A 331 -22.66 -0.66 -26.79
N PRO A 332 -23.88 -1.03 -26.32
CA PRO A 332 -24.98 -1.42 -27.21
C PRO A 332 -25.44 -0.32 -28.17
N GLU A 333 -25.20 0.95 -27.83
CA GLU A 333 -25.63 2.08 -28.65
C GLU A 333 -24.60 2.52 -29.70
N ILE A 334 -23.32 2.17 -29.52
CA ILE A 334 -22.23 2.71 -30.35
C ILE A 334 -21.39 1.66 -31.07
N VAL A 335 -21.41 0.41 -30.59
CA VAL A 335 -20.62 -0.69 -31.15
C VAL A 335 -21.47 -1.50 -32.15
N ASP A 336 -20.86 -2.06 -33.19
CA ASP A 336 -21.57 -2.89 -34.18
C ASP A 336 -22.01 -4.25 -33.64
N GLU A 337 -23.09 -4.82 -34.18
CA GLU A 337 -23.71 -6.07 -33.70
C GLU A 337 -22.74 -7.25 -33.55
N GLU A 338 -21.80 -7.43 -34.49
CA GLU A 338 -20.81 -8.51 -34.42
C GLU A 338 -19.87 -8.34 -33.23
N SER A 339 -19.44 -7.10 -32.99
CA SER A 339 -18.62 -6.76 -31.82
C SER A 339 -19.42 -6.88 -30.51
N GLN A 340 -20.70 -6.48 -30.49
CA GLN A 340 -21.57 -6.64 -29.31
C GLN A 340 -21.72 -8.11 -28.92
N LYS A 341 -22.06 -8.96 -29.90
CA LYS A 341 -22.16 -10.40 -29.70
C LYS A 341 -20.87 -10.99 -29.13
N MET A 342 -19.71 -10.54 -29.64
CA MET A 342 -18.42 -10.96 -29.10
C MET A 342 -18.20 -10.49 -27.65
N ILE A 343 -18.60 -9.28 -27.28
CA ILE A 343 -18.48 -8.78 -25.90
C ILE A 343 -19.33 -9.63 -24.93
N GLU A 344 -20.52 -10.03 -25.37
CA GLU A 344 -21.49 -10.76 -24.55
C GLU A 344 -21.17 -12.25 -24.41
N GLU A 345 -20.62 -12.87 -25.46
CA GLU A 345 -20.32 -14.30 -25.49
C GLU A 345 -18.91 -14.64 -24.97
N TYR A 346 -17.98 -13.67 -24.95
CA TYR A 346 -16.61 -13.94 -24.52
C TYR A 346 -16.52 -14.18 -23.00
N PRO A 347 -15.98 -15.31 -22.54
CA PRO A 347 -15.95 -15.62 -21.11
C PRO A 347 -15.07 -14.65 -20.31
N SER A 348 -15.63 -14.05 -19.26
CA SER A 348 -14.93 -13.05 -18.43
C SER A 348 -13.80 -13.61 -17.55
N ASN A 349 -13.67 -14.93 -17.48
CA ASN A 349 -12.63 -15.64 -16.74
C ASN A 349 -11.45 -16.11 -17.62
N GLU A 350 -11.52 -15.91 -18.93
CA GLU A 350 -10.50 -16.38 -19.86
C GLU A 350 -9.33 -15.40 -20.01
N VAL A 351 -8.14 -15.94 -20.25
CA VAL A 351 -6.95 -15.15 -20.57
C VAL A 351 -7.20 -14.40 -21.88
N GLY A 352 -7.06 -13.08 -21.86
CA GLY A 352 -7.33 -12.24 -23.03
C GLY A 352 -8.74 -11.66 -23.08
N TYR A 353 -9.54 -11.86 -22.02
CA TYR A 353 -10.79 -11.13 -21.84
C TYR A 353 -10.58 -9.62 -22.02
N PHE A 354 -11.42 -9.00 -22.85
CA PHE A 354 -11.26 -7.61 -23.27
C PHE A 354 -12.44 -6.69 -22.86
N GLY A 355 -13.54 -7.23 -22.33
CA GLY A 355 -14.71 -6.42 -21.98
C GLY A 355 -15.28 -5.68 -23.18
N ASP A 356 -15.85 -4.49 -22.95
CA ASP A 356 -16.41 -3.67 -24.04
C ASP A 356 -15.38 -3.06 -25.00
N GLY A 357 -14.08 -3.18 -24.70
CA GLY A 357 -13.00 -2.63 -25.52
C GLY A 357 -12.95 -1.10 -25.62
N LEU A 358 -13.81 -0.38 -24.88
CA LEU A 358 -13.89 1.09 -24.91
C LEU A 358 -12.85 1.70 -23.95
N THR A 359 -12.10 2.68 -24.44
CA THR A 359 -11.22 3.53 -23.63
C THR A 359 -11.76 4.95 -23.67
N TYR A 360 -12.17 5.49 -22.52
CA TYR A 360 -12.56 6.89 -22.42
C TYR A 360 -11.35 7.82 -22.69
N THR A 361 -11.52 8.76 -23.61
CA THR A 361 -10.49 9.73 -24.03
C THR A 361 -10.84 11.18 -23.72
N GLY A 362 -12.10 11.50 -23.42
CA GLY A 362 -12.50 12.82 -22.95
C GLY A 362 -13.97 13.16 -23.17
N TYR A 363 -14.39 14.32 -22.67
CA TYR A 363 -15.74 14.87 -22.80
C TYR A 363 -15.66 16.28 -23.36
N THR A 364 -16.18 16.49 -24.57
CA THR A 364 -16.19 17.81 -25.23
C THR A 364 -17.43 17.96 -26.10
N GLY A 365 -18.03 19.16 -26.11
CA GLY A 365 -19.21 19.45 -26.93
C GLY A 365 -20.43 18.61 -26.57
N GLY A 366 -20.61 18.24 -25.30
CA GLY A 366 -21.73 17.41 -24.83
C GLY A 366 -21.62 15.93 -25.24
N LYS A 367 -20.45 15.48 -25.71
CA LYS A 367 -20.22 14.11 -26.15
C LYS A 367 -19.02 13.49 -25.45
N LEU A 368 -19.18 12.24 -25.05
CA LEU A 368 -18.12 11.37 -24.58
C LEU A 368 -17.35 10.82 -25.78
N HIS A 369 -16.03 10.79 -25.70
CA HIS A 369 -15.14 10.30 -26.74
C HIS A 369 -14.48 9.00 -26.28
N PHE A 370 -14.46 8.01 -27.16
CA PHE A 370 -13.91 6.69 -26.90
C PHE A 370 -13.01 6.21 -28.04
N ASP A 371 -11.87 5.63 -27.67
CA ASP A 371 -11.14 4.73 -28.56
C ASP A 371 -11.62 3.29 -28.28
N PHE A 372 -12.10 2.60 -29.31
CA PHE A 372 -12.57 1.22 -29.23
C PHE A 372 -11.56 0.27 -29.86
N LYS A 373 -11.32 -0.86 -29.20
CA LYS A 373 -10.52 -1.97 -29.71
C LYS A 373 -11.15 -3.31 -29.37
N ASN A 374 -11.45 -4.11 -30.40
CA ASN A 374 -11.77 -5.53 -30.25
C ASN A 374 -10.62 -6.36 -30.83
N PRO A 375 -9.76 -6.94 -29.99
CA PRO A 375 -8.60 -7.69 -30.44
C PRO A 375 -8.96 -9.02 -31.12
N VAL A 376 -10.09 -9.63 -30.77
CA VAL A 376 -10.54 -10.92 -31.32
C VAL A 376 -10.97 -10.76 -32.78
N LEU A 377 -11.71 -9.68 -33.08
CA LEU A 377 -12.15 -9.35 -34.44
C LEU A 377 -11.14 -8.47 -35.20
N GLY A 378 -10.03 -8.08 -34.57
CA GLY A 378 -9.05 -7.16 -35.17
C GLY A 378 -9.61 -5.75 -35.47
N LYS A 379 -10.68 -5.33 -34.79
CA LYS A 379 -11.36 -4.05 -35.03
C LYS A 379 -10.80 -2.94 -34.13
N SER A 380 -10.69 -1.75 -34.70
CA SER A 380 -10.37 -0.51 -33.97
C SER A 380 -11.13 0.65 -34.57
N LYS A 381 -11.74 1.49 -33.74
CA LYS A 381 -12.56 2.63 -34.19
C LYS A 381 -12.64 3.70 -33.11
N LYS A 382 -12.90 4.95 -33.50
CA LYS A 382 -13.25 6.02 -32.56
C LYS A 382 -14.76 6.20 -32.53
N TYR A 383 -15.32 6.31 -31.32
CA TYR A 383 -16.73 6.55 -31.11
C TYR A 383 -16.95 7.84 -30.32
N THR A 384 -18.12 8.42 -30.58
CA THR A 384 -18.68 9.47 -29.74
C THR A 384 -20.03 9.01 -29.22
N TYR A 385 -20.33 9.30 -27.96
CA TYR A 385 -21.60 8.97 -27.33
C TYR A 385 -22.22 10.23 -26.75
N THR A 386 -23.50 10.46 -27.04
CA THR A 386 -24.26 11.58 -26.45
C THR A 386 -24.92 11.05 -25.18
N LEU A 387 -24.86 11.82 -24.09
CA LEU A 387 -25.48 11.39 -22.84
C LEU A 387 -26.99 11.17 -23.05
N PRO A 388 -27.57 10.09 -22.51
CA PRO A 388 -28.95 9.69 -22.76
C PRO A 388 -29.97 10.35 -21.81
N PHE A 389 -29.60 11.48 -21.18
CA PHE A 389 -30.42 12.20 -20.21
C PHE A 389 -30.09 13.69 -20.18
#